data_AF-A0AAX6MXS5-F1
#
_entry.id   AF-A0AAX6MXS5-F1
#
_cell.length_a   1.000
_cell.length_b   1.000
_cell.length_c   1.000
_cell.angle_alpha   90.00
_cell.angle_beta   90.00
_cell.angle_gamma   90.00
#
_symmetry.space_group_name_H-M   'P 1'
#
loop_
_entity.id
_entity.type
_entity.pdbx_description
1 polymer ?
#
loop_
_entity_poly.entity_id
_entity_poly.type
_entity_poly.pdbx_seq_one_letter_code
_entity_poly.pdbx_strand_id
1 'polypeptide(L)'
;MASLSTIPSKRTLVLSIAPVLVSAYLIYRFSPPGFLTSRRKSSSSERPGPPRITRGGEWVEESDEVNVSSEEEEEEENNDDSSDVRPPYEYYCMFRPFFDIQNENEDKDEDDQLDDDDLLEEYNQVIRAEDNIEMKPASEHPDHRWIAMWETWKLFSAWERRASYTNPDFFKMHIHKHFHGQGMQEMIENMLIAFDKEFSRKKRGKRALKQMWAIVAAMMQWLLEIPLHGWIATGDVQRINTTVNLVGRALLTVLNELDRAKMLRADSEIKDLGLIMTFYLYWVEDLEIPDLELPFRKEVVGYAKKAGIDLNQAGCYGTDEKVKALERSAGGKIKPISGTPKSDRWDWRKKFKKFSKDYKIGGERYNILKMSREERASYAFDKKDPLADISDKALQEGNVRVRPKRGS
;
A
#
# COMPACT_ATOMS: atom_id res chain seq x y z
N MET A 1 26.65 -9.37 -59.62
CA MET A 1 25.47 -8.63 -60.11
C MET A 1 24.46 -8.57 -58.98
N ALA A 2 23.98 -7.37 -58.69
CA ALA A 2 23.06 -7.04 -57.61
C ALA A 2 21.63 -7.53 -57.87
N SER A 3 20.89 -7.79 -56.80
CA SER A 3 19.53 -7.26 -56.61
C SER A 3 19.18 -7.24 -55.11
N LEU A 4 18.71 -6.09 -54.65
CA LEU A 4 18.38 -5.70 -53.28
C LEU A 4 16.90 -6.00 -52.92
N SER A 5 16.65 -5.99 -51.61
CA SER A 5 15.36 -5.81 -50.89
C SER A 5 14.35 -6.96 -51.00
N THR A 6 13.78 -7.50 -49.92
CA THR A 6 13.05 -6.77 -48.87
C THR A 6 13.07 -7.57 -47.56
N ILE A 7 13.37 -6.89 -46.45
CA ILE A 7 13.22 -7.39 -45.07
C ILE A 7 11.78 -7.12 -44.63
N PRO A 8 10.98 -8.12 -44.19
CA PRO A 8 9.76 -7.86 -43.44
C PRO A 8 10.08 -7.70 -41.95
N SER A 9 10.04 -6.45 -41.51
CA SER A 9 9.52 -5.92 -40.23
C SER A 9 9.60 -6.80 -38.98
N LYS A 10 10.46 -6.38 -38.03
CA LYS A 10 10.25 -6.53 -36.58
C LYS A 10 8.83 -6.11 -36.21
N ARG A 11 7.95 -7.06 -35.87
CA ARG A 11 6.68 -6.86 -35.16
C ARG A 11 6.10 -8.23 -34.84
N THR A 12 6.65 -8.88 -33.83
CA THR A 12 5.89 -9.85 -33.04
C THR A 12 5.77 -9.22 -31.67
N LEU A 13 4.57 -8.68 -31.41
CA LEU A 13 4.22 -8.05 -30.15
C LEU A 13 4.50 -9.05 -29.02
N VAL A 14 5.39 -8.65 -28.13
CA VAL A 14 5.45 -9.17 -26.76
C VAL A 14 4.17 -8.71 -26.08
N LEU A 15 3.12 -9.53 -26.17
CA LEU A 15 1.92 -9.43 -25.35
C LEU A 15 1.92 -10.65 -24.44
N SER A 16 2.75 -10.59 -23.42
CA SER A 16 2.76 -11.53 -22.31
C SER A 16 3.01 -10.71 -21.06
N ILE A 17 2.04 -10.78 -20.15
CA ILE A 17 1.95 -10.11 -18.85
C ILE A 17 1.65 -8.60 -18.93
N ALA A 18 0.36 -8.27 -18.89
CA ALA A 18 -0.09 -6.98 -18.36
C ALA A 18 -0.32 -7.14 -16.84
N PRO A 19 0.57 -6.69 -15.95
CA PRO A 19 0.09 -6.20 -14.68
C PRO A 19 -0.59 -4.87 -15.02
N VAL A 20 -1.91 -4.89 -15.13
CA VAL A 20 -2.69 -3.64 -15.14
C VAL A 20 -2.42 -2.99 -13.79
N LEU A 21 -1.43 -2.11 -13.78
CA LEU A 21 -1.03 -1.25 -12.67
C LEU A 21 -2.06 -0.14 -12.59
N VAL A 22 -3.19 -0.52 -12.05
CA VAL A 22 -4.05 0.39 -11.35
C VAL A 22 -3.62 0.27 -9.90
N SER A 23 -2.67 1.12 -9.48
CA SER A 23 -2.59 1.48 -8.06
C SER A 23 -4.01 1.82 -7.60
N ALA A 24 -4.43 1.37 -6.43
CA ALA A 24 -5.70 1.72 -5.78
C ALA A 24 -6.01 3.23 -5.83
N TYR A 25 -4.99 4.04 -6.06
CA TYR A 25 -5.07 5.39 -6.56
C TYR A 25 -6.21 5.65 -7.59
N LEU A 26 -6.41 4.79 -8.61
CA LEU A 26 -7.52 4.96 -9.57
C LEU A 26 -8.81 4.25 -9.16
N ILE A 27 -8.81 3.29 -8.22
CA ILE A 27 -10.05 2.63 -7.77
C ILE A 27 -10.78 3.48 -6.72
N TYR A 28 -10.05 4.26 -5.91
CA TYR A 28 -10.65 5.08 -4.83
C TYR A 28 -11.00 6.52 -5.24
N ARG A 29 -10.32 7.14 -6.21
CA ARG A 29 -10.56 8.56 -6.59
C ARG A 29 -11.78 8.79 -7.50
N PHE A 30 -12.52 7.74 -7.90
CA PHE A 30 -13.79 7.88 -8.66
C PHE A 30 -15.07 7.90 -7.79
N SER A 31 -14.95 8.12 -6.48
CA SER A 31 -16.09 8.59 -5.67
C SER A 31 -16.34 10.08 -5.93
N PRO A 32 -17.60 10.56 -6.08
CA PRO A 32 -17.89 11.93 -6.52
C PRO A 32 -17.30 13.03 -5.62
N PRO A 33 -16.99 14.22 -6.17
CA PRO A 33 -16.48 15.37 -5.43
C PRO A 33 -17.60 15.93 -4.55
N GLY A 34 -17.34 15.93 -3.26
CA GLY A 34 -18.22 16.58 -2.30
C GLY A 34 -17.69 16.35 -0.92
N PHE A 35 -16.47 16.79 -0.64
CA PHE A 35 -15.99 17.18 0.70
C PHE A 35 -14.52 17.65 0.73
N LEU A 36 -13.84 17.78 -0.43
CA LEU A 36 -12.58 18.52 -0.52
C LEU A 36 -12.86 19.95 -0.99
N THR A 37 -12.99 20.86 -0.02
CA THR A 37 -12.36 22.20 0.04
C THR A 37 -13.13 23.20 0.92
N SER A 38 -12.32 23.97 1.66
CA SER A 38 -12.50 25.37 2.04
C SER A 38 -13.23 25.74 3.34
N ARG A 39 -12.39 26.23 4.25
CA ARG A 39 -12.65 27.18 5.34
C ARG A 39 -13.24 28.49 4.77
N ARG A 40 -14.57 28.65 4.75
CA ARG A 40 -15.24 29.97 4.67
C ARG A 40 -16.57 30.00 5.43
N LYS A 41 -16.82 31.09 6.15
CA LYS A 41 -18.00 31.37 7.00
C LYS A 41 -19.31 31.46 6.19
N SER A 42 -20.38 30.86 6.73
CA SER A 42 -21.84 31.12 6.63
C SER A 42 -22.40 31.82 5.36
N SER A 43 -23.49 31.37 4.73
CA SER A 43 -24.84 31.20 5.32
C SER A 43 -25.84 30.65 4.27
N SER A 44 -26.97 30.17 4.78
CA SER A 44 -28.26 29.95 4.13
C SER A 44 -28.51 28.62 3.40
N SER A 45 -29.79 28.26 3.49
CA SER A 45 -30.42 26.95 3.41
C SER A 45 -30.94 26.60 2.03
N GLU A 46 -30.64 25.39 1.58
CA GLU A 46 -31.54 24.49 0.85
C GLU A 46 -30.77 23.16 0.65
N ARG A 47 -31.39 22.02 1.00
CA ARG A 47 -30.75 20.69 0.88
C ARG A 47 -31.07 20.10 -0.50
N PRO A 48 -30.08 19.83 -1.38
CA PRO A 48 -30.27 18.90 -2.48
C PRO A 48 -30.05 17.46 -1.96
N GLY A 49 -30.86 16.51 -2.47
CA GLY A 49 -30.72 15.08 -2.16
C GLY A 49 -29.39 14.48 -2.65
N PRO A 50 -29.04 13.25 -2.22
CA PRO A 50 -27.72 12.69 -2.47
C PRO A 50 -27.48 12.42 -3.98
N PRO A 51 -26.29 12.76 -4.51
CA PRO A 51 -25.96 12.56 -5.91
C PRO A 51 -25.78 11.07 -6.26
N ARG A 52 -26.24 10.73 -7.46
CA ARG A 52 -26.28 9.38 -8.05
C ARG A 52 -24.89 8.99 -8.57
N ILE A 53 -24.27 7.98 -7.97
CA ILE A 53 -22.94 7.46 -8.35
C ILE A 53 -23.04 6.78 -9.73
N THR A 54 -22.30 7.29 -10.72
CA THR A 54 -22.18 6.68 -12.05
C THR A 54 -20.71 6.63 -12.49
N ARG A 55 -20.09 5.46 -12.34
CA ARG A 55 -19.15 4.80 -13.28
C ARG A 55 -18.72 3.46 -12.68
N GLY A 56 -19.29 2.37 -13.18
CA GLY A 56 -19.14 1.02 -12.61
C GLY A 56 -17.97 0.25 -13.20
N GLY A 57 -17.18 -0.40 -12.33
CA GLY A 57 -16.33 -1.53 -12.68
C GLY A 57 -17.10 -2.85 -12.67
N GLU A 58 -16.53 -3.88 -13.27
CA GLU A 58 -17.07 -5.25 -13.28
C GLU A 58 -16.09 -6.17 -12.56
N TRP A 59 -16.61 -7.03 -11.69
CA TRP A 59 -15.81 -8.04 -11.00
C TRP A 59 -15.53 -9.19 -11.95
N VAL A 60 -14.27 -9.60 -12.02
CA VAL A 60 -13.83 -10.71 -12.86
C VAL A 60 -12.98 -11.68 -12.06
N GLU A 61 -12.99 -12.94 -12.50
CA GLU A 61 -12.04 -13.94 -12.05
C GLU A 61 -10.65 -13.67 -12.61
N GLU A 62 -9.64 -13.91 -11.79
CA GLU A 62 -8.26 -14.00 -12.25
C GLU A 62 -8.02 -15.45 -12.69
N SER A 63 -8.05 -15.68 -14.01
CA SER A 63 -7.80 -16.99 -14.59
C SER A 63 -6.30 -17.25 -14.73
N ASP A 64 -5.81 -18.32 -14.10
CA ASP A 64 -4.61 -19.02 -14.57
C ASP A 64 -4.99 -19.73 -15.88
N GLU A 65 -5.01 -19.02 -17.03
CA GLU A 65 -5.25 -19.68 -18.32
C GLU A 65 -4.03 -20.51 -18.73
N VAL A 66 -3.90 -21.72 -18.17
CA VAL A 66 -3.32 -22.85 -18.89
C VAL A 66 -4.50 -23.68 -19.37
N ASN A 67 -4.90 -23.44 -20.61
CA ASN A 67 -5.90 -24.23 -21.29
C ASN A 67 -5.26 -25.57 -21.72
N VAL A 68 -5.28 -26.58 -20.86
CA VAL A 68 -4.95 -27.96 -21.27
C VAL A 68 -6.21 -28.58 -21.84
N SER A 69 -6.35 -28.50 -23.16
CA SER A 69 -7.16 -29.47 -23.90
C SER A 69 -6.44 -30.81 -23.89
N SER A 70 -7.24 -31.84 -23.67
CA SER A 70 -6.97 -33.27 -23.60
C SER A 70 -6.06 -33.86 -24.68
N GLU A 71 -5.43 -34.97 -24.26
CA GLU A 71 -4.86 -36.10 -25.02
C GLU A 71 -3.35 -36.05 -25.37
N GLU A 72 -2.63 -36.84 -24.55
CA GLU A 72 -1.65 -37.87 -24.91
C GLU A 72 -0.23 -37.51 -25.39
N GLU A 73 0.69 -38.24 -24.74
CA GLU A 73 2.05 -38.64 -25.11
C GLU A 73 3.24 -37.76 -24.68
N GLU A 74 4.06 -38.41 -23.85
CA GLU A 74 5.34 -38.00 -23.30
C GLU A 74 6.40 -37.89 -24.41
N GLU A 75 6.97 -36.71 -24.64
CA GLU A 75 8.36 -36.58 -25.07
C GLU A 75 9.00 -35.35 -24.40
N GLU A 76 10.15 -35.59 -23.76
CA GLU A 76 11.01 -34.59 -23.14
C GLU A 76 11.58 -33.63 -24.21
N GLU A 77 10.97 -32.45 -24.35
CA GLU A 77 11.65 -31.29 -24.93
C GLU A 77 11.70 -30.15 -23.91
N ASN A 78 12.91 -29.63 -23.73
CA ASN A 78 13.23 -28.49 -22.86
C ASN A 78 12.37 -27.27 -23.22
N ASN A 79 11.23 -27.11 -22.56
CA ASN A 79 10.51 -25.85 -22.51
C ASN A 79 11.11 -24.97 -21.41
N ASP A 80 11.94 -24.02 -21.86
CA ASP A 80 12.28 -22.79 -21.17
C ASP A 80 11.00 -21.94 -20.99
N ASP A 81 10.13 -22.38 -20.08
CA ASP A 81 8.96 -21.64 -19.63
C ASP A 81 9.35 -20.84 -18.38
N SER A 82 10.18 -19.82 -18.57
CA SER A 82 10.50 -18.87 -17.51
C SER A 82 9.29 -17.95 -17.29
N SER A 83 8.31 -18.40 -16.52
CA SER A 83 7.59 -17.47 -15.65
C SER A 83 8.64 -16.66 -14.89
N ASP A 84 8.67 -15.35 -15.04
CA ASP A 84 9.71 -14.46 -14.50
C ASP A 84 9.76 -14.58 -12.96
N VAL A 85 10.53 -15.55 -12.43
CA VAL A 85 10.62 -15.84 -10.99
C VAL A 85 11.47 -14.76 -10.34
N ARG A 86 10.83 -13.64 -10.02
CA ARG A 86 11.47 -12.53 -9.30
C ARG A 86 11.85 -12.94 -7.88
N PRO A 87 13.14 -12.84 -7.49
CA PRO A 87 13.57 -13.16 -6.14
C PRO A 87 12.88 -12.25 -5.12
N PRO A 88 12.34 -12.79 -4.01
CA PRO A 88 11.48 -12.04 -3.08
C PRO A 88 12.18 -10.85 -2.43
N TYR A 89 13.51 -10.88 -2.31
CA TYR A 89 14.26 -9.88 -1.56
C TYR A 89 15.15 -9.00 -2.44
N GLU A 90 14.89 -9.01 -3.75
CA GLU A 90 15.45 -8.05 -4.69
C GLU A 90 14.59 -6.81 -4.80
N TYR A 91 15.19 -5.74 -5.31
CA TYR A 91 14.56 -4.43 -5.42
C TYR A 91 14.22 -4.13 -6.87
N TYR A 92 13.04 -3.58 -7.05
CA TYR A 92 12.51 -3.17 -8.34
C TYR A 92 12.07 -1.72 -8.25
N CYS A 93 12.16 -1.02 -9.38
CA CYS A 93 11.68 0.35 -9.50
C CYS A 93 10.16 0.41 -9.32
N MET A 94 9.69 1.39 -8.55
CA MET A 94 8.27 1.77 -8.44
C MET A 94 8.10 3.21 -8.93
N PHE A 95 6.87 3.61 -9.24
CA PHE A 95 6.60 5.02 -9.49
C PHE A 95 6.85 5.87 -8.25
N ARG A 96 7.15 7.15 -8.47
CA ARG A 96 7.10 8.15 -7.42
C ARG A 96 5.68 8.20 -6.86
N PRO A 97 5.46 7.99 -5.55
CA PRO A 97 4.12 8.04 -4.97
C PRO A 97 3.43 9.39 -5.27
N PHE A 98 2.13 9.37 -5.56
CA PHE A 98 1.42 10.58 -5.95
C PHE A 98 1.37 11.62 -4.84
N PHE A 99 1.23 11.20 -3.57
CA PHE A 99 1.26 12.13 -2.44
C PHE A 99 2.56 12.94 -2.39
N ASP A 100 3.69 12.36 -2.82
CA ASP A 100 4.97 13.05 -2.87
C ASP A 100 5.02 14.13 -3.97
N ILE A 101 4.29 13.91 -5.06
CA ILE A 101 4.10 14.88 -6.15
C ILE A 101 3.13 15.98 -5.70
N GLN A 102 2.06 15.64 -4.97
CA GLN A 102 1.14 16.62 -4.39
C GLN A 102 1.87 17.55 -3.43
N ASN A 103 2.70 17.01 -2.52
CA ASN A 103 3.49 17.84 -1.59
C ASN A 103 4.43 18.81 -2.32
N GLU A 104 5.04 18.40 -3.43
CA GLU A 104 5.87 19.30 -4.24
C GLU A 104 5.02 20.35 -4.98
N ASN A 105 3.83 19.97 -5.46
CA ASN A 105 2.93 20.91 -6.12
C ASN A 105 2.38 21.96 -5.15
N GLU A 106 2.06 21.57 -3.92
CA GLU A 106 1.57 22.48 -2.86
C GLU A 106 2.61 23.51 -2.41
N ASP A 107 3.90 23.23 -2.60
CA ASP A 107 5.01 24.14 -2.24
C ASP A 107 5.35 25.15 -3.35
N LYS A 108 4.73 25.04 -4.52
CA LYS A 108 4.86 26.04 -5.60
C LYS A 108 4.08 27.31 -5.27
N ASP A 109 4.43 28.41 -5.93
CA ASP A 109 3.63 29.64 -5.91
C ASP A 109 2.21 29.35 -6.42
N GLU A 110 1.19 30.02 -5.86
CA GLU A 110 -0.24 29.75 -6.16
C GLU A 110 -0.55 29.74 -7.66
N ASP A 111 0.12 30.59 -8.45
CA ASP A 111 -0.06 30.70 -9.90
C ASP A 111 0.56 29.52 -10.70
N ASP A 112 1.47 28.76 -10.09
CA ASP A 112 2.18 27.60 -10.65
C ASP A 112 1.65 26.25 -10.13
N GLN A 113 0.73 26.27 -9.16
CA GLN A 113 0.09 25.07 -8.64
C GLN A 113 -0.89 24.52 -9.68
N LEU A 114 -0.73 23.25 -10.03
CA LEU A 114 -1.75 22.54 -10.78
C LEU A 114 -2.90 22.17 -9.85
N ASP A 115 -4.12 22.17 -10.38
CA ASP A 115 -5.22 21.56 -9.66
C ASP A 115 -5.08 20.03 -9.60
N ASP A 116 -5.93 19.42 -8.77
CA ASP A 116 -5.88 18.01 -8.45
C ASP A 116 -6.12 17.07 -9.66
N ASP A 117 -6.87 17.55 -10.65
CA ASP A 117 -7.24 16.80 -11.85
C ASP A 117 -6.13 16.92 -12.90
N ASP A 118 -5.60 18.12 -13.13
CA ASP A 118 -4.47 18.38 -14.04
C ASP A 118 -3.20 17.66 -13.56
N LEU A 119 -2.89 17.74 -12.26
CA LEU A 119 -1.75 17.04 -11.66
C LEU A 119 -1.86 15.51 -11.83
N LEU A 120 -3.07 14.99 -11.74
CA LEU A 120 -3.34 13.57 -11.98
C LEU A 120 -3.22 13.22 -13.46
N GLU A 121 -3.67 14.07 -14.36
CA GLU A 121 -3.48 13.83 -15.78
C GLU A 121 -1.98 13.73 -16.13
N GLU A 122 -1.16 14.65 -15.63
CA GLU A 122 0.31 14.59 -15.79
C GLU A 122 0.91 13.31 -15.21
N TYR A 123 0.53 12.95 -13.99
CA TYR A 123 1.00 11.72 -13.36
C TYR A 123 0.62 10.46 -14.15
N ASN A 124 -0.60 10.41 -14.69
CA ASN A 124 -1.05 9.31 -15.54
C ASN A 124 -0.29 9.23 -16.86
N GLN A 125 0.17 10.35 -17.43
CA GLN A 125 1.02 10.34 -18.61
C GLN A 125 2.37 9.68 -18.31
N VAL A 126 2.98 9.97 -17.15
CA VAL A 126 4.22 9.31 -16.69
C VAL A 126 4.02 7.81 -16.53
N ILE A 127 2.91 7.38 -15.92
CA ILE A 127 2.59 5.96 -15.75
C ILE A 127 2.43 5.24 -17.09
N ARG A 128 1.82 5.92 -18.08
CA ARG A 128 1.53 5.34 -19.41
C ARG A 128 2.68 5.45 -20.40
N ALA A 129 3.76 6.14 -20.05
CA ALA A 129 4.92 6.30 -20.91
C ALA A 129 5.51 4.93 -21.28
N GLU A 130 5.80 4.70 -22.57
CA GLU A 130 6.30 3.41 -23.06
C GLU A 130 7.69 3.07 -22.51
N ASP A 131 8.47 4.08 -22.17
CA ASP A 131 9.84 3.98 -21.66
C ASP A 131 9.92 3.98 -20.12
N ASN A 132 8.77 3.91 -19.43
CA ASN A 132 8.77 3.86 -17.98
C ASN A 132 9.59 2.66 -17.45
N ILE A 133 10.13 2.81 -16.24
CA ILE A 133 11.05 1.86 -15.64
C ILE A 133 10.42 1.06 -14.50
N GLU A 134 9.11 1.20 -14.28
CA GLU A 134 8.44 0.46 -13.23
C GLU A 134 8.66 -1.04 -13.40
N MET A 135 8.80 -1.77 -12.29
CA MET A 135 9.02 -3.20 -12.27
C MET A 135 10.32 -3.68 -12.93
N LYS A 136 11.20 -2.78 -13.39
CA LYS A 136 12.56 -3.13 -13.81
C LYS A 136 13.47 -3.29 -12.59
N PRO A 137 14.54 -4.10 -12.67
CA PRO A 137 15.48 -4.28 -11.57
C PRO A 137 16.12 -2.94 -11.16
N ALA A 138 16.07 -2.61 -9.86
CA ALA A 138 16.63 -1.36 -9.36
C ALA A 138 18.16 -1.25 -9.55
N SER A 139 18.86 -2.37 -9.71
CA SER A 139 20.29 -2.39 -10.02
C SER A 139 20.64 -1.79 -11.38
N GLU A 140 19.68 -1.77 -12.32
CA GLU A 140 19.85 -1.18 -13.66
C GLU A 140 19.55 0.32 -13.67
N HIS A 141 18.99 0.85 -12.59
CA HIS A 141 18.55 2.24 -12.45
C HIS A 141 19.03 2.85 -11.12
N PRO A 142 20.36 2.99 -10.89
CA PRO A 142 20.91 3.40 -9.60
C PRO A 142 20.51 4.82 -9.16
N ASP A 143 20.16 5.69 -10.11
CA ASP A 143 19.70 7.06 -9.83
C ASP A 143 18.21 7.14 -9.48
N HIS A 144 17.46 6.05 -9.71
CA HIS A 144 16.03 5.98 -9.38
C HIS A 144 15.84 5.57 -7.92
N ARG A 145 15.45 6.53 -7.08
CA ARG A 145 15.29 6.31 -5.63
C ARG A 145 14.01 5.55 -5.24
N TRP A 146 12.99 5.56 -6.10
CA TRP A 146 11.71 4.96 -5.80
C TRP A 146 11.77 3.46 -6.08
N ILE A 147 12.10 2.70 -5.04
CA ILE A 147 12.30 1.26 -5.14
C ILE A 147 11.54 0.54 -4.04
N ALA A 148 11.12 -0.69 -4.33
CA ALA A 148 10.51 -1.57 -3.36
C ALA A 148 11.11 -2.97 -3.47
N MET A 149 11.25 -3.63 -2.33
CA MET A 149 11.54 -5.06 -2.30
C MET A 149 10.38 -5.85 -2.94
N TRP A 150 10.65 -6.88 -3.74
CA TRP A 150 9.58 -7.64 -4.41
C TRP A 150 8.57 -8.24 -3.43
N GLU A 151 9.02 -8.71 -2.27
CA GLU A 151 8.15 -9.18 -1.19
C GLU A 151 7.25 -8.07 -0.64
N THR A 152 7.76 -6.83 -0.52
CA THR A 152 6.96 -5.65 -0.15
C THR A 152 5.83 -5.46 -1.15
N TRP A 153 6.15 -5.46 -2.45
CA TRP A 153 5.16 -5.29 -3.51
C TRP A 153 4.08 -6.37 -3.46
N LYS A 154 4.45 -7.65 -3.36
CA LYS A 154 3.48 -8.75 -3.26
C LYS A 154 2.55 -8.61 -2.06
N LEU A 155 3.07 -8.24 -0.90
CA LEU A 155 2.28 -8.03 0.31
C LEU A 155 1.32 -6.84 0.13
N PHE A 156 1.84 -5.72 -0.38
CA PHE A 156 1.04 -4.52 -0.70
C PHE A 156 -0.12 -4.85 -1.64
N SER A 157 0.16 -5.45 -2.81
CA SER A 157 -0.87 -5.81 -3.79
C SER A 157 -1.90 -6.80 -3.23
N ALA A 158 -1.46 -7.76 -2.41
CA ALA A 158 -2.38 -8.71 -1.77
C ALA A 158 -3.30 -8.02 -0.76
N TRP A 159 -2.78 -7.07 0.03
CA TRP A 159 -3.56 -6.34 1.02
C TRP A 159 -4.48 -5.29 0.43
N GLU A 160 -4.01 -4.56 -0.58
CA GLU A 160 -4.82 -3.66 -1.38
C GLU A 160 -6.03 -4.39 -1.97
N ARG A 161 -5.80 -5.54 -2.60
CA ARG A 161 -6.86 -6.38 -3.14
C ARG A 161 -7.86 -6.78 -2.06
N ARG A 162 -7.38 -7.26 -0.91
CA ARG A 162 -8.25 -7.64 0.22
C ARG A 162 -9.03 -6.47 0.81
N ALA A 163 -8.43 -5.28 0.88
CA ALA A 163 -9.10 -4.08 1.36
C ALA A 163 -10.30 -3.71 0.48
N SER A 164 -10.19 -3.90 -0.84
CA SER A 164 -11.31 -3.66 -1.77
C SER A 164 -12.53 -4.53 -1.45
N TYR A 165 -12.33 -5.75 -0.93
CA TYR A 165 -13.42 -6.64 -0.55
C TYR A 165 -14.19 -6.19 0.69
N THR A 166 -13.72 -5.15 1.38
CA THR A 166 -14.38 -4.59 2.55
C THR A 166 -15.27 -3.39 2.23
N ASN A 167 -15.24 -2.88 0.99
CA ASN A 167 -16.00 -1.71 0.59
C ASN A 167 -17.30 -2.09 -0.15
N PRO A 168 -18.48 -1.98 0.49
CA PRO A 168 -19.76 -2.33 -0.13
C PRO A 168 -20.07 -1.55 -1.41
N ASP A 169 -19.52 -0.34 -1.56
CA ASP A 169 -19.76 0.50 -2.74
C ASP A 169 -19.21 -0.15 -4.02
N PHE A 170 -18.09 -0.89 -3.93
CA PHE A 170 -17.56 -1.64 -5.07
C PHE A 170 -18.46 -2.81 -5.49
N PHE A 171 -19.40 -3.22 -4.64
CA PHE A 171 -20.37 -4.28 -4.91
C PHE A 171 -21.79 -3.76 -5.11
N LYS A 172 -22.00 -2.43 -5.14
CA LYS A 172 -23.35 -1.80 -5.18
C LYS A 172 -24.25 -2.32 -4.05
N MET A 173 -23.66 -2.43 -2.86
CA MET A 173 -24.31 -2.90 -1.65
C MET A 173 -24.34 -1.81 -0.59
N HIS A 174 -25.27 -1.91 0.35
CA HIS A 174 -25.19 -1.20 1.62
C HIS A 174 -25.43 -2.19 2.76
N ILE A 175 -24.43 -2.36 3.62
CA ILE A 175 -24.49 -3.24 4.79
C ILE A 175 -24.83 -2.41 6.03
N HIS A 176 -23.88 -1.60 6.48
CA HIS A 176 -24.10 -0.52 7.45
C HIS A 176 -22.98 0.52 7.33
N LYS A 177 -23.23 1.75 7.80
CA LYS A 177 -22.34 2.91 7.63
C LYS A 177 -20.87 2.68 8.00
N HIS A 178 -20.62 1.85 9.02
CA HIS A 178 -19.27 1.60 9.55
C HIS A 178 -18.57 0.36 8.98
N PHE A 179 -19.21 -0.36 8.05
CA PHE A 179 -18.73 -1.68 7.61
C PHE A 179 -17.33 -1.59 6.99
N HIS A 180 -17.14 -0.67 6.04
CA HIS A 180 -15.85 -0.49 5.39
C HIS A 180 -14.76 -0.07 6.37
N GLY A 181 -15.01 0.94 7.20
CA GLY A 181 -14.03 1.39 8.20
C GLY A 181 -13.62 0.30 9.20
N GLN A 182 -14.55 -0.56 9.62
CA GLN A 182 -14.24 -1.70 10.47
C GLN A 182 -13.47 -2.81 9.72
N GLY A 183 -13.73 -2.98 8.42
CA GLY A 183 -12.92 -3.84 7.56
C GLY A 183 -11.48 -3.33 7.39
N MET A 184 -11.29 -2.01 7.25
CA MET A 184 -9.96 -1.39 7.22
C MET A 184 -9.22 -1.61 8.55
N GLN A 185 -9.91 -1.47 9.68
CA GLN A 185 -9.36 -1.81 11.00
C GLN A 185 -8.91 -3.28 11.08
N GLU A 186 -9.75 -4.23 10.63
CA GLU A 186 -9.41 -5.66 10.59
C GLU A 186 -8.21 -5.95 9.68
N MET A 187 -8.09 -5.24 8.55
CA MET A 187 -6.95 -5.34 7.63
C MET A 187 -5.62 -4.91 8.28
N ILE A 188 -5.59 -3.77 8.95
CA ILE A 188 -4.38 -3.29 9.66
C ILE A 188 -3.99 -4.28 10.77
N GLU A 189 -4.97 -4.82 11.48
CA GLU A 189 -4.75 -5.84 12.50
C GLU A 189 -4.14 -7.12 11.93
N ASN A 190 -4.63 -7.58 10.77
CA ASN A 190 -4.06 -8.72 10.06
C ASN A 190 -2.58 -8.48 9.67
N MET A 191 -2.22 -7.25 9.26
CA MET A 191 -0.83 -6.90 8.96
C MET A 191 0.04 -6.91 10.23
N LEU A 192 -0.47 -6.41 11.36
CA LEU A 192 0.23 -6.46 12.65
C LEU A 192 0.38 -7.90 13.17
N ILE A 193 -0.60 -8.77 12.93
CA ILE A 193 -0.51 -10.22 13.20
C ILE A 193 0.58 -10.87 12.33
N ALA A 194 0.65 -10.52 11.04
CA ALA A 194 1.70 -11.01 10.15
C ALA A 194 3.09 -10.59 10.65
N PHE A 195 3.24 -9.34 11.11
CA PHE A 195 4.47 -8.87 11.75
C PHE A 195 4.80 -9.66 13.02
N ASP A 196 3.84 -9.82 13.93
CA ASP A 196 4.06 -10.55 15.19
C ASP A 196 4.49 -12.00 14.95
N LYS A 197 3.88 -12.66 13.95
CA LYS A 197 4.25 -14.01 13.54
C LYS A 197 5.73 -14.13 13.19
N GLU A 198 6.26 -13.18 12.41
CA GLU A 198 7.68 -13.15 12.04
C GLU A 198 8.57 -12.77 13.23
N PHE A 199 8.17 -11.78 14.02
CA PHE A 199 8.91 -11.34 15.20
C PHE A 199 8.98 -12.40 16.31
N SER A 200 7.96 -13.25 16.42
CA SER A 200 7.86 -14.33 17.42
C SER A 200 8.60 -15.61 17.03
N ARG A 201 9.25 -15.66 15.86
CA ARG A 201 10.08 -16.82 15.47
C ARG A 201 11.26 -17.01 16.42
N LYS A 202 11.50 -18.27 16.83
CA LYS A 202 12.62 -18.64 17.73
C LYS A 202 13.99 -18.25 17.18
N LYS A 203 14.18 -18.39 15.86
CA LYS A 203 15.39 -17.98 15.14
C LYS A 203 15.02 -16.92 14.12
N ARG A 204 15.69 -15.77 14.18
CA ARG A 204 15.53 -14.65 13.25
C ARG A 204 16.84 -14.45 12.50
N GLY A 205 17.00 -15.19 11.41
CA GLY A 205 18.10 -14.98 10.46
C GLY A 205 17.76 -13.83 9.49
N LYS A 206 18.68 -13.53 8.58
CA LYS A 206 18.52 -12.46 7.58
C LYS A 206 17.19 -12.51 6.83
N ARG A 207 16.75 -13.70 6.39
CA ARG A 207 15.46 -13.88 5.70
C ARG A 207 14.27 -13.41 6.53
N ALA A 208 14.23 -13.75 7.81
CA ALA A 208 13.15 -13.31 8.70
C ALA A 208 13.18 -11.79 8.92
N LEU A 209 14.38 -11.19 9.00
CA LEU A 209 14.52 -9.74 9.11
C LEU A 209 14.04 -9.01 7.85
N LYS A 210 14.39 -9.53 6.66
CA LYS A 210 13.87 -9.01 5.38
C LYS A 210 12.35 -9.16 5.28
N GLN A 211 11.79 -10.27 5.75
CA GLN A 211 10.35 -10.46 5.80
C GLN A 211 9.66 -9.46 6.74
N MET A 212 10.19 -9.27 7.95
CA MET A 212 9.67 -8.27 8.88
C MET A 212 9.71 -6.86 8.27
N TRP A 213 10.80 -6.54 7.57
CA TRP A 213 10.94 -5.27 6.87
C TRP A 213 9.92 -5.12 5.74
N ALA A 214 9.78 -6.14 4.89
CA ALA A 214 8.80 -6.15 3.80
C ALA A 214 7.36 -5.95 4.31
N ILE A 215 7.01 -6.55 5.44
CA ILE A 215 5.70 -6.39 6.09
C ILE A 215 5.46 -4.93 6.50
N VAL A 216 6.40 -4.27 7.19
CA VAL A 216 6.21 -2.88 7.62
C VAL A 216 6.27 -1.89 6.45
N ALA A 217 7.08 -2.17 5.44
CA ALA A 217 7.16 -1.36 4.22
C ALA A 217 5.84 -1.44 3.45
N ALA A 218 5.29 -2.64 3.26
CA ALA A 218 4.04 -2.84 2.54
C ALA A 218 2.85 -2.24 3.29
N MET A 219 2.86 -2.35 4.62
CA MET A 219 1.82 -1.80 5.49
C MET A 219 1.79 -0.29 5.34
N MET A 220 2.95 0.36 5.30
CA MET A 220 3.04 1.81 5.19
C MET A 220 2.71 2.31 3.78
N GLN A 221 3.19 1.65 2.73
CA GLN A 221 2.79 1.96 1.36
C GLN A 221 1.27 1.89 1.22
N TRP A 222 0.64 0.85 1.78
CA TRP A 222 -0.81 0.75 1.78
C TRP A 222 -1.48 1.88 2.56
N LEU A 223 -1.02 2.18 3.77
CA LEU A 223 -1.59 3.22 4.64
C LEU A 223 -1.52 4.64 4.06
N LEU A 224 -0.54 4.93 3.20
CA LEU A 224 -0.39 6.23 2.51
C LEU A 224 -1.29 6.37 1.29
N GLU A 225 -1.62 5.25 0.62
CA GLU A 225 -2.40 5.25 -0.62
C GLU A 225 -3.92 5.15 -0.37
N ILE A 226 -4.36 4.90 0.87
CA ILE A 226 -5.76 4.71 1.20
C ILE A 226 -6.41 5.93 1.87
N PRO A 227 -7.70 6.20 1.58
CA PRO A 227 -8.46 7.19 2.33
C PRO A 227 -8.75 6.74 3.77
N LEU A 228 -8.05 7.32 4.74
CA LEU A 228 -8.14 6.93 6.16
C LEU A 228 -9.40 7.45 6.88
N HIS A 229 -10.13 8.41 6.30
CA HIS A 229 -11.29 9.04 6.92
C HIS A 229 -12.41 8.03 7.27
N GLY A 230 -12.67 7.06 6.39
CA GLY A 230 -13.65 6.00 6.67
C GLY A 230 -13.26 5.10 7.85
N TRP A 231 -11.96 4.84 8.01
CA TRP A 231 -11.41 4.08 9.13
C TRP A 231 -11.49 4.86 10.45
N ILE A 232 -11.11 6.15 10.43
CA ILE A 232 -11.14 7.02 11.62
C ILE A 232 -12.59 7.28 12.08
N ALA A 233 -13.53 7.40 11.15
CA ALA A 233 -14.94 7.67 11.43
C ALA A 233 -15.73 6.49 12.06
N THR A 234 -15.09 5.33 12.30
CA THR A 234 -15.75 4.16 12.92
C THR A 234 -16.21 4.39 14.36
N GLY A 235 -15.60 5.35 15.07
CA GLY A 235 -16.01 5.78 16.41
C GLY A 235 -15.33 5.07 17.58
N ASP A 236 -14.47 4.07 17.35
CA ASP A 236 -13.65 3.43 18.40
C ASP A 236 -12.25 4.07 18.45
N VAL A 237 -12.22 5.32 18.92
CA VAL A 237 -10.99 6.14 18.97
C VAL A 237 -9.89 5.46 19.77
N GLN A 238 -10.22 4.76 20.86
CA GLN A 238 -9.23 4.08 21.70
C GLN A 238 -8.55 2.92 20.96
N ARG A 239 -9.32 2.12 20.20
CA ARG A 239 -8.77 1.04 19.38
C ARG A 239 -7.92 1.60 18.25
N ILE A 240 -8.38 2.65 17.57
CA ILE A 240 -7.63 3.33 16.51
C ILE A 240 -6.29 3.84 17.06
N ASN A 241 -6.31 4.58 18.17
CA ASN A 241 -5.10 5.12 18.81
C ASN A 241 -4.11 4.01 19.18
N THR A 242 -4.62 2.90 19.73
CA THR A 242 -3.78 1.74 20.07
C THR A 242 -3.20 1.09 18.81
N THR A 243 -3.97 1.01 17.74
CA THR A 243 -3.56 0.45 16.45
C THR A 243 -2.47 1.28 15.80
N VAL A 244 -2.65 2.61 15.71
CA VAL A 244 -1.63 3.52 15.17
C VAL A 244 -0.33 3.43 15.98
N ASN A 245 -0.45 3.38 17.30
CA ASN A 245 0.71 3.19 18.18
C ASN A 245 1.44 1.87 17.95
N LEU A 246 0.72 0.80 17.58
CA LEU A 246 1.32 -0.47 17.22
C LEU A 246 1.97 -0.44 15.83
N VAL A 247 1.38 0.23 14.85
CA VAL A 247 1.98 0.42 13.52
C VAL A 247 3.36 1.08 13.64
N GLY A 248 3.48 2.20 14.35
CA GLY A 248 4.77 2.84 14.61
C GLY A 248 5.73 1.97 15.42
N ARG A 249 5.22 1.23 16.41
CA ARG A 249 6.04 0.31 17.23
C ARG A 249 6.57 -0.87 16.43
N ALA A 250 5.84 -1.37 15.43
CA ALA A 250 6.29 -2.41 14.52
C ALA A 250 7.53 -1.94 13.75
N LEU A 251 7.49 -0.71 13.20
CA LEU A 251 8.66 -0.10 12.56
C LEU A 251 9.85 -0.01 13.51
N LEU A 252 9.68 0.61 14.69
CA LEU A 252 10.78 0.73 15.65
C LEU A 252 11.37 -0.63 16.05
N THR A 253 10.50 -1.64 16.16
CA THR A 253 10.87 -3.01 16.49
C THR A 253 11.74 -3.63 15.41
N VAL A 254 11.36 -3.53 14.13
CA VAL A 254 12.22 -4.06 13.06
C VAL A 254 13.51 -3.26 12.90
N LEU A 255 13.48 -1.92 13.02
CA LEU A 255 14.71 -1.09 13.00
C LEU A 255 15.70 -1.52 14.08
N ASN A 256 15.21 -1.79 15.29
CA ASN A 256 16.03 -2.32 16.36
C ASN A 256 16.61 -3.71 16.02
N GLU A 257 15.82 -4.63 15.45
CA GLU A 257 16.32 -5.96 15.08
C GLU A 257 17.33 -5.91 13.93
N LEU A 258 17.17 -4.97 12.99
CA LEU A 258 18.16 -4.70 11.94
C LEU A 258 19.46 -4.15 12.53
N ASP A 259 19.39 -3.24 13.50
CA ASP A 259 20.55 -2.74 14.24
C ASP A 259 21.27 -3.88 14.99
N ARG A 260 20.52 -4.76 15.67
CA ARG A 260 21.09 -5.97 16.31
C ARG A 260 21.82 -6.87 15.33
N ALA A 261 21.33 -6.97 14.09
CA ALA A 261 21.91 -7.76 13.02
C ALA A 261 22.98 -7.01 12.20
N LYS A 262 23.29 -5.74 12.55
CA LYS A 262 24.20 -4.85 11.79
C LYS A 262 23.74 -4.60 10.34
N MET A 263 22.44 -4.68 10.11
CA MET A 263 21.77 -4.42 8.83
C MET A 263 21.15 -3.01 8.79
N LEU A 264 21.23 -2.23 9.85
CA LEU A 264 20.77 -0.83 9.89
C LEU A 264 21.94 0.12 9.62
N ARG A 265 22.18 0.43 8.35
CA ARG A 265 23.25 1.33 7.88
C ARG A 265 22.95 1.85 6.48
N ALA A 266 23.57 2.95 6.07
CA ALA A 266 23.34 3.57 4.76
C ALA A 266 23.65 2.64 3.57
N ASP A 267 24.69 1.80 3.67
CA ASP A 267 25.11 0.81 2.67
C ASP A 267 24.50 -0.58 2.92
N SER A 268 23.30 -0.65 3.51
CA SER A 268 22.64 -1.92 3.83
C SER A 268 22.17 -2.69 2.61
N GLU A 269 22.02 -4.01 2.75
CA GLU A 269 21.26 -4.83 1.81
C GLU A 269 19.75 -4.53 1.81
N ILE A 270 19.27 -3.77 2.79
CA ILE A 270 17.92 -3.18 2.80
C ILE A 270 18.03 -1.76 2.25
N LYS A 271 17.69 -1.60 0.97
CA LYS A 271 18.01 -0.39 0.18
C LYS A 271 17.02 0.75 0.39
N ASP A 272 15.78 0.44 0.75
CA ASP A 272 14.68 1.40 0.94
C ASP A 272 14.53 1.90 2.39
N LEU A 273 15.55 1.71 3.26
CA LEU A 273 15.49 2.11 4.68
C LEU A 273 15.06 3.57 4.87
N GLY A 274 15.75 4.50 4.18
CA GLY A 274 15.44 5.92 4.28
C GLY A 274 14.04 6.25 3.75
N LEU A 275 13.69 5.70 2.58
CA LEU A 275 12.39 5.91 1.94
C LEU A 275 11.24 5.50 2.86
N ILE A 276 11.25 4.26 3.38
CA ILE A 276 10.18 3.78 4.27
C ILE A 276 10.16 4.53 5.60
N MET A 277 11.33 4.91 6.16
CA MET A 277 11.36 5.77 7.34
C MET A 277 10.63 7.09 7.08
N THR A 278 10.82 7.71 5.90
CA THR A 278 10.10 8.94 5.55
C THR A 278 8.61 8.70 5.37
N PHE A 279 8.19 7.61 4.74
CA PHE A 279 6.77 7.28 4.61
C PHE A 279 6.03 7.27 5.96
N TYR A 280 6.66 6.69 6.99
CA TYR A 280 6.11 6.72 8.35
C TYR A 280 6.04 8.11 8.99
N LEU A 281 6.88 9.07 8.57
CA LEU A 281 6.81 10.45 9.02
C LEU A 281 5.63 11.20 8.37
N TYR A 282 5.33 10.92 7.09
CA TYR A 282 4.22 11.54 6.36
C TYR A 282 2.87 11.01 6.84
N TRP A 283 2.72 9.69 6.90
CA TRP A 283 1.45 9.05 7.25
C TRP A 283 0.84 9.55 8.57
N VAL A 284 1.69 9.91 9.53
CA VAL A 284 1.26 10.40 10.83
C VAL A 284 0.55 11.75 10.75
N GLU A 285 0.98 12.63 9.84
CA GLU A 285 0.41 13.99 9.74
C GLU A 285 -1.01 13.94 9.18
N ASP A 286 -1.28 13.00 8.27
CA ASP A 286 -2.59 12.83 7.61
C ASP A 286 -3.67 12.23 8.52
N LEU A 287 -3.30 11.69 9.69
CA LEU A 287 -4.27 11.03 10.57
C LEU A 287 -5.23 12.02 11.24
N GLU A 288 -4.85 13.29 11.44
CA GLU A 288 -5.67 14.33 12.10
C GLU A 288 -6.36 13.90 13.43
N ILE A 289 -5.87 12.85 14.11
CA ILE A 289 -6.50 12.36 15.34
C ILE A 289 -6.09 13.25 16.53
N PRO A 290 -7.04 13.92 17.21
CA PRO A 290 -6.73 14.75 18.38
C PRO A 290 -6.06 13.94 19.49
N ASP A 291 -5.09 14.54 20.17
CA ASP A 291 -4.38 13.98 21.33
C ASP A 291 -3.67 12.64 21.08
N LEU A 292 -3.46 12.27 19.81
CA LEU A 292 -2.74 11.06 19.46
C LEU A 292 -1.24 11.24 19.75
N GLU A 293 -0.80 10.67 20.86
CA GLU A 293 0.62 10.62 21.19
C GLU A 293 1.34 9.63 20.26
N LEU A 294 2.25 10.15 19.45
CA LEU A 294 3.04 9.39 18.47
C LEU A 294 4.51 9.51 18.82
N PRO A 295 4.95 8.84 19.91
CA PRO A 295 6.31 8.98 20.38
C PRO A 295 7.29 8.63 19.27
N PHE A 296 6.99 7.58 18.50
CA PHE A 296 7.91 6.92 17.56
C PHE A 296 8.56 7.82 16.50
N ARG A 297 7.98 8.98 16.14
CA ARG A 297 8.53 9.88 15.12
C ARG A 297 9.95 10.32 15.47
N LYS A 298 10.19 10.65 16.73
CA LYS A 298 11.52 11.07 17.20
C LYS A 298 12.51 9.91 17.12
N GLU A 299 12.07 8.70 17.45
CA GLU A 299 12.90 7.50 17.38
C GLU A 299 13.24 7.11 15.95
N VAL A 300 12.34 7.30 14.98
CA VAL A 300 12.63 7.08 13.55
C VAL A 300 13.78 7.97 13.09
N VAL A 301 13.71 9.28 13.37
CA VAL A 301 14.81 10.23 13.07
C VAL A 301 16.09 9.83 13.81
N GLY A 302 15.98 9.40 15.08
CA GLY A 302 17.12 8.90 15.85
C GLY A 302 17.76 7.64 15.24
N TYR A 303 16.96 6.74 14.67
CA TYR A 303 17.46 5.54 13.98
C TYR A 303 18.14 5.90 12.66
N ALA A 304 17.57 6.80 11.87
CA ALA A 304 18.20 7.30 10.65
C ALA A 304 19.58 7.91 10.93
N LYS A 305 19.67 8.79 11.94
CA LYS A 305 20.93 9.39 12.39
C LYS A 305 21.94 8.35 12.88
N LYS A 306 21.48 7.33 13.62
CA LYS A 306 22.35 6.22 14.05
C LYS A 306 22.90 5.42 12.87
N ALA A 307 22.08 5.22 11.84
CA ALA A 307 22.41 4.47 10.64
C ALA A 307 23.28 5.24 9.63
N GLY A 308 23.47 6.56 9.84
CA GLY A 308 24.09 7.45 8.87
C GLY A 308 23.23 7.66 7.62
N ILE A 309 21.91 7.51 7.73
CA ILE A 309 20.96 7.71 6.62
C ILE A 309 20.52 9.17 6.61
N ASP A 310 20.72 9.84 5.48
CA ASP A 310 20.15 11.15 5.21
C ASP A 310 18.72 10.99 4.69
N LEU A 311 17.73 11.32 5.54
CA LEU A 311 16.32 11.21 5.20
C LEU A 311 15.88 12.21 4.12
N ASN A 312 16.59 13.34 3.96
CA ASN A 312 16.26 14.32 2.93
C ASN A 312 16.65 13.79 1.54
N GLN A 313 17.81 13.14 1.45
CA GLN A 313 18.26 12.54 0.18
C GLN A 313 17.51 11.24 -0.15
N ALA A 314 17.24 10.42 0.85
CA ALA A 314 16.69 9.07 0.65
C ALA A 314 15.16 9.00 0.56
N GLY A 315 14.44 10.08 0.89
CA GLY A 315 13.01 10.05 1.11
C GLY A 315 12.18 11.04 0.31
N CYS A 316 11.01 11.36 0.87
CA CYS A 316 9.99 12.20 0.27
C CYS A 316 10.36 13.70 0.21
N TYR A 317 9.78 14.40 -0.75
CA TYR A 317 9.84 15.87 -0.89
C TYR A 317 9.33 16.57 0.37
N GLY A 318 10.14 17.46 0.96
CA GLY A 318 9.79 18.21 2.19
C GLY A 318 10.15 17.50 3.50
N THR A 319 10.85 16.36 3.45
CA THR A 319 11.23 15.61 4.65
C THR A 319 12.08 16.44 5.63
N ASP A 320 12.97 17.30 5.12
CA ASP A 320 13.85 18.11 5.95
C ASP A 320 13.06 19.09 6.83
N GLU A 321 12.01 19.70 6.29
CA GLU A 321 11.11 20.58 7.02
C GLU A 321 10.38 19.84 8.13
N LYS A 322 9.89 18.62 7.85
CA LYS A 322 9.24 17.77 8.85
C LYS A 322 10.20 17.38 9.97
N VAL A 323 11.43 17.02 9.64
CA VAL A 323 12.48 16.75 10.64
C VAL A 323 12.76 18.01 11.48
N LYS A 324 12.91 19.18 10.85
CA LYS A 324 13.10 20.47 11.56
C LYS A 324 11.92 20.78 12.47
N ALA A 325 10.67 20.53 12.04
CA ALA A 325 9.48 20.71 12.86
C ALA A 325 9.51 19.79 14.10
N LEU A 326 9.84 18.51 13.92
CA LEU A 326 10.00 17.55 15.02
C LEU A 326 11.11 17.97 16.00
N GLU A 327 12.24 18.48 15.52
CA GLU A 327 13.32 18.99 16.36
C GLU A 327 12.90 20.24 17.16
N ARG A 328 12.18 21.18 16.54
CA ARG A 328 11.59 22.34 17.23
C ARG A 328 10.66 21.88 18.35
N SER A 329 9.74 20.97 18.07
CA SER A 329 8.83 20.39 19.08
C SER A 329 9.54 19.53 20.13
N ALA A 330 10.76 19.03 19.85
CA ALA A 330 11.58 18.30 20.80
C ALA A 330 12.45 19.21 21.68
N GLY A 331 12.47 20.52 21.45
CA GLY A 331 13.34 21.46 22.14
C GLY A 331 14.81 21.40 21.68
N GLY A 332 15.06 20.89 20.47
CA GLY A 332 16.40 20.84 19.88
C GLY A 332 16.64 19.64 18.98
N LYS A 333 17.91 19.48 18.56
CA LYS A 333 18.33 18.40 17.67
C LYS A 333 18.00 17.02 18.26
N ILE A 334 17.32 16.20 17.48
CA ILE A 334 17.06 14.79 17.85
C ILE A 334 18.40 14.05 17.84
N LYS A 335 18.71 13.34 18.92
CA LYS A 335 19.96 12.58 19.04
C LYS A 335 19.83 11.22 18.36
N PRO A 336 20.93 10.62 17.86
CA PRO A 336 20.94 9.22 17.45
C PRO A 336 20.43 8.32 18.58
N ILE A 337 19.77 7.21 18.22
CA ILE A 337 19.31 6.22 19.20
C ILE A 337 20.49 5.74 20.07
N SER A 338 20.38 5.97 21.38
CA SER A 338 21.43 5.63 22.34
C SER A 338 21.39 4.15 22.76
N GLY A 339 22.51 3.69 23.32
CA GLY A 339 22.64 2.34 23.89
C GLY A 339 22.79 1.22 22.86
N THR A 340 23.15 0.05 23.36
CA THR A 340 23.24 -1.17 22.55
C THR A 340 21.83 -1.66 22.21
N PRO A 341 21.60 -2.13 20.97
CA PRO A 341 20.30 -2.66 20.60
C PRO A 341 20.03 -3.97 21.35
N LYS A 342 18.84 -4.08 21.94
CA LYS A 342 18.46 -5.19 22.82
C LYS A 342 17.17 -5.86 22.34
N SER A 343 16.98 -7.12 22.71
CA SER A 343 15.76 -7.85 22.35
C SER A 343 14.52 -7.12 22.88
N ASP A 344 13.51 -6.98 22.03
CA ASP A 344 12.21 -6.37 22.36
C ASP A 344 12.33 -4.97 23.00
N ARG A 345 13.28 -4.15 22.52
CA ARG A 345 13.57 -2.79 23.04
C ARG A 345 12.32 -1.92 23.22
N TRP A 346 11.35 -2.08 22.32
CA TRP A 346 10.16 -1.25 22.23
C TRP A 346 8.91 -1.90 22.81
N ASP A 347 9.07 -2.96 23.63
CA ASP A 347 7.99 -3.67 24.30
C ASP A 347 6.89 -4.18 23.34
N TRP A 348 7.26 -4.61 22.14
CA TRP A 348 6.32 -5.11 21.14
C TRP A 348 5.48 -6.25 21.72
N ARG A 349 6.12 -7.27 22.31
CA ARG A 349 5.41 -8.46 22.81
C ARG A 349 4.36 -8.08 23.85
N LYS A 350 4.73 -7.21 24.78
CA LYS A 350 3.85 -6.76 25.86
C LYS A 350 2.67 -5.95 25.32
N LYS A 351 2.93 -5.01 24.41
CA LYS A 351 1.91 -4.08 23.88
C LYS A 351 0.96 -4.81 22.92
N PHE A 352 1.49 -5.64 22.02
CA PHE A 352 0.68 -6.44 21.10
C PHE A 352 -0.19 -7.46 21.84
N LYS A 353 0.37 -8.19 22.82
CA LYS A 353 -0.42 -9.12 23.66
C LYS A 353 -1.53 -8.42 24.45
N LYS A 354 -1.28 -7.20 24.93
CA LYS A 354 -2.33 -6.41 25.60
C LYS A 354 -3.44 -6.06 24.60
N PHE A 355 -3.07 -5.55 23.43
CA PHE A 355 -4.04 -5.20 22.39
C PHE A 355 -4.90 -6.40 21.95
N SER A 356 -4.29 -7.56 21.72
CA SER A 356 -5.01 -8.80 21.36
C SER A 356 -5.87 -9.38 22.49
N LYS A 357 -5.69 -8.91 23.73
CA LYS A 357 -6.53 -9.28 24.88
C LYS A 357 -7.70 -8.31 25.03
N ASP A 358 -7.42 -7.02 24.86
CA ASP A 358 -8.40 -5.94 25.00
C ASP A 358 -9.40 -5.95 23.82
N TYR A 359 -8.97 -6.41 22.64
CA TYR A 359 -9.77 -6.48 21.42
C TYR A 359 -9.69 -7.85 20.76
N LYS A 360 -10.78 -8.27 20.12
CA LYS A 360 -10.75 -9.36 19.13
C LYS A 360 -10.18 -8.79 17.83
N ILE A 361 -8.94 -9.15 17.53
CA ILE A 361 -8.18 -8.58 16.42
C ILE A 361 -8.07 -9.53 15.22
N GLY A 362 -8.05 -8.94 14.03
CA GLY A 362 -7.90 -9.65 12.76
C GLY A 362 -9.08 -10.57 12.41
N GLY A 363 -8.94 -11.28 11.30
CA GLY A 363 -9.97 -12.15 10.73
C GLY A 363 -10.34 -11.78 9.31
N GLU A 364 -11.53 -12.23 8.90
CA GLU A 364 -12.11 -11.98 7.57
C GLU A 364 -13.58 -11.59 7.67
N ARG A 365 -14.01 -11.03 8.82
CA ARG A 365 -15.41 -10.74 9.11
C ARG A 365 -16.01 -9.76 8.11
N TYR A 366 -15.19 -8.82 7.62
CA TYR A 366 -15.64 -7.77 6.71
C TYR A 366 -15.32 -8.09 5.25
N ASN A 367 -14.85 -9.30 4.94
CA ASN A 367 -14.58 -9.73 3.58
C ASN A 367 -15.89 -10.15 2.89
N ILE A 368 -16.39 -9.31 1.97
CA ILE A 368 -17.65 -9.55 1.25
C ILE A 368 -17.59 -10.84 0.41
N LEU A 369 -16.41 -11.27 -0.05
CA LEU A 369 -16.28 -12.54 -0.79
C LEU A 369 -16.59 -13.77 0.08
N LYS A 370 -16.53 -13.64 1.41
CA LYS A 370 -16.84 -14.72 2.36
C LYS A 370 -18.31 -14.78 2.77
N MET A 371 -19.12 -13.79 2.39
CA MET A 371 -20.57 -13.83 2.58
C MET A 371 -21.22 -14.89 1.69
N SER A 372 -22.36 -15.43 2.12
CA SER A 372 -23.16 -16.29 1.23
C SER A 372 -23.73 -15.47 0.06
N ARG A 373 -24.14 -16.15 -1.01
CA ARG A 373 -24.78 -15.48 -2.16
C ARG A 373 -26.08 -14.78 -1.75
N GLU A 374 -26.86 -15.44 -0.90
CA GLU A 374 -28.11 -14.91 -0.34
C GLU A 374 -27.85 -13.69 0.54
N GLU A 375 -26.81 -13.74 1.38
CA GLU A 375 -26.40 -12.61 2.22
C GLU A 375 -25.99 -11.42 1.37
N ARG A 376 -25.14 -11.61 0.34
CA ARG A 376 -24.77 -10.53 -0.57
C ARG A 376 -25.97 -9.93 -1.29
N ALA A 377 -26.85 -10.78 -1.83
CA ALA A 377 -28.08 -10.34 -2.49
C ALA A 377 -28.98 -9.53 -1.54
N SER A 378 -29.05 -9.89 -0.25
CA SER A 378 -29.86 -9.15 0.73
C SER A 378 -29.42 -7.69 0.92
N TYR A 379 -28.10 -7.43 0.83
CA TYR A 379 -27.51 -6.10 0.97
C TYR A 379 -27.37 -5.33 -0.35
N ALA A 380 -27.44 -6.02 -1.49
CA ALA A 380 -27.40 -5.39 -2.81
C ALA A 380 -28.63 -4.49 -3.03
N PHE A 381 -28.42 -3.39 -3.77
CA PHE A 381 -29.50 -2.44 -4.08
C PHE A 381 -30.58 -3.05 -4.98
N ASP A 382 -30.21 -3.95 -5.89
CA ASP A 382 -31.12 -4.62 -6.84
C ASP A 382 -31.61 -5.99 -6.35
N LYS A 383 -31.22 -6.39 -5.14
CA LYS A 383 -31.53 -7.68 -4.52
C LYS A 383 -31.00 -8.91 -5.27
N LYS A 384 -29.91 -8.75 -6.03
CA LYS A 384 -29.20 -9.84 -6.71
C LYS A 384 -27.78 -9.95 -6.17
N ASP A 385 -27.20 -11.15 -6.23
CA ASP A 385 -25.79 -11.34 -5.86
C ASP A 385 -24.90 -10.59 -6.88
N PRO A 386 -24.12 -9.57 -6.46
CA PRO A 386 -23.24 -8.83 -7.36
C PRO A 386 -22.08 -9.67 -7.91
N LEU A 387 -21.89 -10.88 -7.38
CA LEU A 387 -20.86 -11.85 -7.79
C LEU A 387 -21.48 -13.17 -8.29
N ALA A 388 -22.71 -13.13 -8.81
CA ALA A 388 -23.43 -14.30 -9.31
C ALA A 388 -22.60 -15.11 -10.33
N ASP A 389 -21.85 -14.41 -11.19
CA ASP A 389 -21.08 -15.01 -12.29
C ASP A 389 -19.65 -15.41 -11.90
N ILE A 390 -19.25 -15.20 -10.64
CA ILE A 390 -17.96 -15.61 -10.09
C ILE A 390 -18.09 -16.99 -9.43
N SER A 391 -17.21 -17.92 -9.77
CA SER A 391 -17.13 -19.26 -9.19
C SER A 391 -16.81 -19.23 -7.69
N ASP A 392 -17.32 -20.24 -6.98
CA ASP A 392 -17.06 -20.38 -5.54
C ASP A 392 -15.57 -20.57 -5.25
N LYS A 393 -14.81 -21.19 -6.17
CA LYS A 393 -13.35 -21.35 -6.05
C LYS A 393 -12.66 -19.98 -6.05
N ALA A 394 -12.96 -19.12 -7.02
CA ALA A 394 -12.37 -17.79 -7.10
C ALA A 394 -12.71 -16.92 -5.87
N LEU A 395 -13.96 -17.01 -5.37
CA LEU A 395 -14.38 -16.35 -4.13
C LEU A 395 -13.61 -16.86 -2.89
N GLN A 396 -13.38 -18.18 -2.81
CA GLN A 396 -12.65 -18.79 -1.70
C GLN A 396 -11.17 -18.41 -1.71
N GLU A 397 -10.54 -18.41 -2.88
CA GLU A 397 -9.12 -18.09 -3.06
C GLU A 397 -8.84 -16.59 -3.01
N GLY A 398 -9.85 -15.74 -3.23
CA GLY A 398 -9.69 -14.29 -3.33
C GLY A 398 -9.04 -13.87 -4.65
N ASN A 399 -9.26 -14.66 -5.71
CA ASN A 399 -8.78 -14.44 -7.07
C ASN A 399 -9.80 -13.62 -7.87
N VAL A 400 -10.21 -12.48 -7.31
CA VAL A 400 -11.29 -11.65 -7.82
C VAL A 400 -10.82 -10.19 -7.89
N ARG A 401 -11.02 -9.52 -9.02
CA ARG A 401 -10.58 -8.12 -9.21
C ARG A 401 -11.65 -7.27 -9.87
N VAL A 402 -11.70 -5.99 -9.51
CA VAL A 402 -12.51 -4.99 -10.23
C VAL A 402 -11.76 -4.61 -11.50
N ARG A 403 -12.35 -4.86 -12.66
CA ARG A 403 -11.89 -4.24 -13.92
C ARG A 403 -12.68 -2.95 -14.17
N PRO A 404 -12.02 -1.81 -14.42
CA PRO A 404 -12.69 -0.64 -14.95
C PRO A 404 -13.35 -1.01 -16.28
N LYS A 405 -14.61 -0.65 -16.49
CA LYS A 405 -15.22 -0.78 -17.81
C LYS A 405 -14.44 0.11 -18.78
N ARG A 406 -13.79 -0.49 -19.79
CA ARG A 406 -13.23 0.27 -20.91
C ARG A 406 -14.40 1.02 -21.54
N GLY A 407 -14.33 2.35 -21.53
CA GLY A 407 -15.28 3.18 -22.26
C GLY A 407 -15.24 2.77 -23.73
N SER A 408 -16.39 2.43 -24.28
CA SER A 408 -16.60 2.25 -25.72
C SER A 408 -16.47 3.57 -26.46
#